data_AF-A0A366DR74-F1
#
_entry.id   AF-A0A366DR74-F1
#
_cell.length_a   1.000
_cell.length_b   1.000
_cell.length_c   1.000
_cell.angle_alpha   90.00
_cell.angle_beta   90.00
_cell.angle_gamma   90.00
#
_symmetry.space_group_name_H-M   'P 1'
#
loop_
_entity.id
_entity.type
_entity.pdbx_description
1 polymer ?
#
loop_
_entity_poly.entity_id
_entity_poly.type
_entity_poly.pdbx_seq_one_letter_code
_entity_poly.pdbx_strand_id
1 'polypeptide(L)'
;MLREAGRENLTVTLPTADAIPGMVESATLFAEHAKAAGITIRLETVPADTYFTEVVGTAPLSHIGWWNYSLDYFYGQTMTSDSPSNDSGWRRPAWDATFAAARAEMNQERRRQLYFELQEELWNEGGYILHSFAKRPDVAHVRVQGVRDGVPGTDDWANFTTTWLAE
;
A
#
# COMPACT_ATOMS: atom_id res chain seq x y z
N MET A 1 -23.20 7.56 -7.91
CA MET A 1 -21.75 7.72 -8.16
C MET A 1 -21.33 7.42 -9.59
N LEU A 2 -21.28 6.18 -10.13
CA LEU A 2 -20.82 5.96 -11.53
C LEU A 2 -21.66 6.68 -12.58
N ARG A 3 -22.99 6.67 -12.42
CA ARG A 3 -23.93 7.42 -13.25
C ARG A 3 -23.75 8.93 -13.13
N GLU A 4 -23.58 9.44 -11.92
CA GLU A 4 -23.35 10.88 -11.66
C GLU A 4 -22.01 11.35 -12.24
N ALA A 5 -21.00 10.47 -12.25
CA ALA A 5 -19.72 10.71 -12.89
C ALA A 5 -19.77 10.56 -14.43
N GLY A 6 -20.92 10.19 -15.02
CA GLY A 6 -21.06 9.93 -16.45
C GLY A 6 -20.24 8.74 -16.95
N ARG A 7 -19.91 7.80 -16.07
CA ARG A 7 -19.06 6.62 -16.34
C ARG A 7 -19.84 5.32 -16.16
N GLU A 8 -21.09 5.27 -16.63
CA GLU A 8 -21.83 4.01 -16.68
C GLU A 8 -21.06 2.98 -17.53
N ASN A 9 -21.00 1.73 -17.06
CA ASN A 9 -20.24 0.64 -17.67
C ASN A 9 -18.71 0.89 -17.78
N LEU A 10 -18.14 1.56 -16.76
CA LEU A 10 -16.70 1.80 -16.67
C LEU A 10 -15.92 0.50 -16.91
N THR A 11 -14.99 0.55 -17.85
CA THR A 11 -14.05 -0.55 -18.07
C THR A 11 -12.63 -0.04 -17.90
N VAL A 12 -11.86 -0.70 -17.03
CA VAL A 12 -10.48 -0.36 -16.71
C VAL A 12 -9.60 -1.60 -16.77
N THR A 13 -8.34 -1.44 -17.17
CA THR A 13 -7.35 -2.51 -17.12
C THR A 13 -6.59 -2.41 -15.80
N LEU A 14 -6.43 -3.54 -15.10
CA LEU A 14 -5.56 -3.68 -13.94
C LEU A 14 -4.44 -4.65 -14.34
N PRO A 15 -3.21 -4.15 -14.58
CA PRO A 15 -2.07 -5.01 -14.72
C PRO A 15 -1.82 -5.78 -13.42
N THR A 16 -1.44 -7.05 -13.53
CA THR A 16 -1.12 -7.93 -12.41
C THR A 16 0.10 -8.76 -12.75
N ALA A 17 0.78 -9.26 -11.73
CA ALA A 17 1.96 -10.10 -11.87
C ALA A 17 2.09 -10.99 -10.63
N ASP A 18 2.91 -12.03 -10.71
CA ASP A 18 3.35 -12.79 -9.54
C ASP A 18 4.54 -12.09 -8.86
N ALA A 19 4.38 -10.77 -8.60
CA ALA A 19 5.43 -9.92 -8.02
C ALA A 19 5.32 -9.83 -6.49
N ILE A 20 4.12 -10.05 -5.94
CA ILE A 20 3.84 -10.12 -4.51
C ILE A 20 2.98 -11.38 -4.29
N PRO A 21 3.24 -12.18 -3.23
CA PRO A 21 2.40 -13.34 -2.93
C PRO A 21 0.91 -12.97 -2.83
N GLY A 22 0.06 -13.67 -3.59
CA GLY A 22 -1.39 -13.46 -3.59
C GLY A 22 -1.88 -12.31 -4.48
N MET A 23 -1.01 -11.67 -5.26
CA MET A 23 -1.33 -10.50 -6.06
C MET A 23 -2.30 -10.80 -7.20
N VAL A 24 -2.11 -11.90 -7.92
CA VAL A 24 -2.97 -12.35 -9.02
C VAL A 24 -4.36 -12.74 -8.50
N GLU A 25 -4.39 -13.47 -7.38
CA GLU A 25 -5.62 -13.91 -6.72
C GLU A 25 -6.42 -12.73 -6.20
N SER A 26 -5.75 -11.77 -5.54
CA SER A 26 -6.39 -10.55 -5.04
C SER A 26 -6.95 -9.69 -6.17
N ALA A 27 -6.22 -9.56 -7.28
CA ALA A 27 -6.69 -8.83 -8.47
C ALA A 27 -7.91 -9.52 -9.10
N THR A 28 -7.93 -10.85 -9.14
CA THR A 28 -9.06 -11.65 -9.62
C THR A 28 -10.30 -11.42 -8.77
N LEU A 29 -10.16 -11.53 -7.44
CA LEU A 29 -11.27 -11.28 -6.52
C LEU A 29 -11.78 -9.84 -6.59
N PHE A 30 -10.87 -8.87 -6.71
CA PHE A 30 -11.24 -7.46 -6.88
C PHE A 30 -12.03 -7.24 -8.18
N ALA A 31 -11.60 -7.84 -9.29
CA ALA A 31 -12.32 -7.78 -10.56
C ALA A 31 -13.71 -8.43 -10.50
N GLU A 32 -13.86 -9.54 -9.78
CA GLU A 32 -15.15 -10.20 -9.56
C GLU A 32 -16.12 -9.33 -8.75
N HIS A 33 -15.64 -8.73 -7.66
CA HIS A 33 -16.45 -7.84 -6.84
C HIS A 33 -16.82 -6.54 -7.56
N ALA A 34 -15.89 -5.97 -8.35
CA ALA A 34 -16.14 -4.76 -9.13
C ALA A 34 -17.28 -4.92 -10.14
N LYS A 35 -17.49 -6.13 -10.69
CA LYS A 35 -18.62 -6.42 -11.59
C LYS A 35 -19.97 -6.19 -10.92
N ALA A 36 -20.11 -6.51 -9.63
CA ALA A 36 -21.35 -6.26 -8.88
C ALA A 36 -21.67 -4.76 -8.75
N ALA A 37 -20.65 -3.90 -8.84
CA ALA A 37 -20.79 -2.45 -8.89
C ALA A 37 -20.93 -1.87 -10.31
N GLY A 38 -21.02 -2.73 -11.34
CA GLY A 38 -21.12 -2.31 -12.75
C GLY A 38 -19.79 -1.85 -13.36
N ILE A 39 -18.66 -2.21 -12.75
CA ILE A 39 -17.31 -1.90 -13.25
C ILE A 39 -16.70 -3.18 -13.84
N THR A 40 -16.24 -3.11 -15.08
CA THR A 40 -15.48 -4.20 -15.70
C THR A 40 -13.99 -3.96 -15.50
N ILE A 41 -13.33 -4.82 -14.74
CA ILE A 41 -11.87 -4.82 -14.61
C ILE A 41 -11.30 -5.91 -15.51
N ARG A 42 -10.48 -5.52 -16.49
CA ARG A 42 -9.71 -6.45 -17.31
C ARG A 42 -8.36 -6.67 -16.67
N LEU A 43 -8.05 -7.92 -16.31
CA LEU A 43 -6.72 -8.26 -15.81
C LEU A 43 -5.77 -8.45 -16.98
N GLU A 44 -4.57 -7.89 -16.84
CA GLU A 44 -3.48 -8.03 -17.79
C GLU A 44 -2.25 -8.56 -17.05
N THR A 45 -1.76 -9.74 -17.41
CA THR A 45 -0.56 -10.28 -16.78
C THR A 45 0.68 -9.68 -17.45
N VAL A 46 1.55 -9.09 -16.64
CA VAL A 46 2.85 -8.54 -17.09
C VAL A 46 4.02 -9.22 -16.37
N PRO A 47 5.26 -9.10 -16.86
CA PRO A 47 6.43 -9.66 -16.18
C PRO A 47 6.61 -9.10 -14.75
N ALA A 48 6.87 -9.99 -13.80
CA ALA A 48 7.00 -9.61 -12.39
C ALA A 48 8.24 -8.76 -12.10
N ASP A 49 9.31 -8.95 -12.87
CA ASP A 49 10.58 -8.24 -12.75
C ASP A 49 10.49 -6.76 -13.18
N THR A 50 9.57 -6.43 -14.09
CA THR A 50 9.38 -5.05 -14.56
C THR A 50 8.13 -4.36 -14.01
N TYR A 51 7.25 -5.10 -13.33
CA TYR A 51 5.96 -4.60 -12.85
C TYR A 51 6.07 -3.25 -12.11
N PHE A 52 6.91 -3.15 -11.08
CA PHE A 52 7.02 -1.93 -10.27
C PHE A 52 7.60 -0.74 -11.03
N THR A 53 8.42 -0.97 -12.05
CA THR A 53 9.04 0.12 -12.82
C THR A 53 8.19 0.56 -14.01
N GLU A 54 7.39 -0.35 -14.58
CA GLU A 54 6.64 -0.09 -15.81
C GLU A 54 5.15 0.17 -15.59
N VAL A 55 4.57 -0.31 -14.49
CA VAL A 55 3.12 -0.20 -14.20
C VAL A 55 2.80 0.83 -13.13
N VAL A 56 3.58 0.84 -12.04
CA VAL A 56 3.27 1.66 -10.87
C VAL A 56 3.54 3.14 -11.20
N GLY A 57 2.56 4.01 -10.94
CA GLY A 57 2.62 5.44 -11.29
C GLY A 57 2.41 5.76 -12.78
N THR A 58 2.33 4.76 -13.66
CA THR A 58 2.10 4.93 -15.10
C THR A 58 0.71 4.45 -15.52
N ALA A 59 0.23 3.34 -14.93
CA ALA A 59 -1.09 2.79 -15.19
C ALA A 59 -2.17 3.53 -14.40
N PRO A 60 -3.37 3.75 -14.97
CA PRO A 60 -4.49 4.38 -14.25
C PRO A 60 -4.94 3.62 -13.00
N LEU A 61 -4.66 2.31 -12.94
CA LEU A 61 -4.91 1.45 -11.80
C LEU A 61 -3.77 0.45 -11.71
N SER A 62 -3.15 0.36 -10.54
CA SER A 62 -2.08 -0.59 -10.24
C SER A 62 -2.30 -1.20 -8.86
N HIS A 63 -1.72 -2.37 -8.64
CA HIS A 63 -1.70 -3.05 -7.35
C HIS A 63 -0.30 -2.95 -6.75
N ILE A 64 -0.22 -2.41 -5.53
CA ILE A 64 1.02 -2.27 -4.76
C ILE A 64 0.79 -2.67 -3.31
N GLY A 65 1.87 -3.06 -2.63
CA GLY A 65 1.88 -3.36 -1.21
C GLY A 65 2.94 -2.53 -0.49
N TRP A 66 2.64 -2.10 0.73
CA TRP A 66 3.54 -1.34 1.58
C TRP A 66 3.81 -2.10 2.88
N TRP A 67 5.00 -1.88 3.45
CA TRP A 67 5.38 -2.42 4.73
C TRP A 67 4.75 -1.63 5.89
N ASN A 68 4.88 -2.16 7.10
CA ASN A 68 4.42 -1.48 8.31
C ASN A 68 5.40 -0.35 8.67
N TYR A 69 5.16 0.83 8.11
CA TYR A 69 5.91 2.04 8.43
C TYR A 69 5.15 2.93 9.41
N SER A 70 5.86 3.83 10.08
CA SER A 70 5.21 4.95 10.76
C SER A 70 4.47 5.81 9.73
N LEU A 71 3.37 6.43 10.14
CA LEU A 71 2.61 7.32 9.24
C LEU A 71 3.51 8.43 8.67
N ASP A 72 4.41 8.97 9.48
CA ASP A 72 5.41 9.97 9.07
C ASP A 72 6.23 9.50 7.86
N TYR A 73 6.83 8.32 7.97
CA TYR A 73 7.67 7.76 6.92
C TYR A 73 6.84 7.43 5.67
N PHE A 74 5.69 6.75 5.86
CA PHE A 74 4.81 6.39 4.76
C PHE A 74 4.31 7.62 3.99
N TYR A 75 3.79 8.62 4.70
CA TYR A 75 3.27 9.86 4.12
C TYR A 75 4.36 10.65 3.39
N GLY A 76 5.53 10.80 3.99
CA GLY A 76 6.67 11.46 3.37
C GLY A 76 7.09 10.78 2.07
N GLN A 77 7.16 9.44 2.08
CA GLN A 77 7.60 8.67 0.93
C GLN A 77 6.55 8.58 -0.18
N THR A 78 5.24 8.65 0.10
CA THR A 78 4.23 8.21 -0.90
C THR A 78 3.09 9.19 -1.14
N MET A 79 2.83 10.13 -0.23
CA MET A 79 1.65 10.99 -0.30
C MET A 79 1.98 12.45 -0.63
N THR A 80 3.20 12.90 -0.34
CA THR A 80 3.58 14.28 -0.64
C THR A 80 3.54 14.55 -2.15
N SER A 81 3.16 15.78 -2.54
CA SER A 81 2.94 16.10 -3.97
C SER A 81 4.18 15.93 -4.84
N ASP A 82 5.37 16.16 -4.25
CA ASP A 82 6.68 16.07 -4.91
C ASP A 82 7.35 14.70 -4.73
N SER A 83 6.71 13.75 -4.04
CA SER A 83 7.31 12.43 -3.88
C SER A 83 7.37 11.72 -5.24
N PRO A 84 8.54 11.14 -5.62
CA PRO A 84 8.67 10.33 -6.81
C PRO A 84 7.90 9.00 -6.71
N SER A 85 7.54 8.57 -5.50
CA SER A 85 6.73 7.37 -5.25
C SER A 85 5.26 7.69 -4.93
N ASN A 86 4.80 8.90 -5.31
CA ASN A 86 3.38 9.23 -5.29
C ASN A 86 2.71 8.67 -6.54
N ASP A 87 2.51 7.35 -6.53
CA ASP A 87 1.99 6.58 -7.65
C ASP A 87 0.52 6.88 -7.93
N SER A 88 -0.20 7.43 -6.94
CA SER A 88 -1.60 7.83 -7.07
C SER A 88 -1.77 9.12 -7.88
N GLY A 89 -0.71 9.92 -8.02
CA GLY A 89 -0.76 11.26 -8.61
C GLY A 89 -1.60 12.26 -7.81
N TRP A 90 -2.04 11.91 -6.59
CA TRP A 90 -2.82 12.79 -5.73
C TRP A 90 -1.91 13.89 -5.17
N ARG A 91 -2.13 15.13 -5.62
CA ARG A 91 -1.34 16.30 -5.23
C ARG A 91 -2.21 17.34 -4.56
N ARG A 92 -1.87 17.70 -3.33
CA ARG A 92 -2.57 18.70 -2.51
C ARG A 92 -1.54 19.52 -1.72
N PRO A 93 -1.15 20.72 -2.22
CA PRO A 93 -0.21 21.59 -1.51
C PRO A 93 -0.65 21.97 -0.09
N ALA A 94 -1.96 22.03 0.15
CA ALA A 94 -2.51 22.28 1.49
C ALA A 94 -2.26 21.10 2.44
N TRP A 95 -2.42 19.87 1.95
CA TRP A 95 -2.11 18.66 2.72
C TRP A 95 -0.61 18.58 3.02
N ASP A 96 0.25 18.88 2.03
CA ASP A 96 1.71 18.92 2.21
C ASP A 96 2.12 19.91 3.32
N ALA A 97 1.49 21.09 3.35
CA ALA A 97 1.73 22.10 4.37
C ALA A 97 1.31 21.62 5.76
N THR A 98 0.15 20.98 5.88
CA THR A 98 -0.32 20.38 7.14
C THR A 98 0.60 19.26 7.60
N PHE A 99 1.10 18.42 6.68
CA PHE A 99 2.06 17.36 6.99
C PHE A 99 3.41 17.93 7.47
N ALA A 100 3.91 18.98 6.82
CA ALA A 100 5.11 19.67 7.29
C ALA A 100 4.92 20.27 8.71
N ALA A 101 3.77 20.85 9.00
CA ALA A 101 3.43 21.35 10.33
C ALA A 101 3.34 20.22 11.36
N ALA A 102 2.72 19.09 11.01
CA ALA A 102 2.62 17.92 11.89
C ALA A 102 4.01 17.38 12.30
N ARG A 103 4.96 17.37 11.36
CA ARG A 103 6.35 16.95 11.65
C ARG A 103 7.09 17.91 12.58
N ALA A 104 6.82 19.21 12.45
CA ALA A 104 7.44 20.25 13.28
C ALA A 104 6.76 20.43 14.66
N GLU A 105 5.56 19.90 14.87
CA GLU A 105 4.79 20.07 16.10
C GLU A 105 5.40 19.28 17.27
N MET A 106 5.73 19.93 18.39
CA MET A 106 6.38 19.30 19.55
C MET A 106 5.37 18.78 20.59
N ASN A 107 4.14 19.31 20.60
CA ASN A 107 3.07 18.81 21.45
C ASN A 107 2.48 17.52 20.86
N GLN A 108 2.57 16.41 21.60
CA GLN A 108 2.15 15.10 21.11
C GLN A 108 0.65 14.99 20.82
N GLU A 109 -0.21 15.64 21.61
CA GLU A 109 -1.66 15.61 21.39
C GLU A 109 -2.05 16.38 20.13
N ARG A 110 -1.44 17.57 19.93
CA ARG A 110 -1.64 18.35 18.72
C ARG A 110 -1.09 17.64 17.48
N ARG A 111 0.09 17.02 17.59
CA ARG A 111 0.68 16.20 16.52
C ARG A 111 -0.26 15.07 16.13
N ARG A 112 -0.79 14.31 17.10
CA ARG A 112 -1.75 13.22 16.85
C ARG A 112 -2.99 13.72 16.11
N GLN A 113 -3.53 14.86 16.52
CA GLN A 113 -4.70 15.46 15.88
C GLN A 113 -4.42 15.84 14.41
N LEU A 114 -3.26 16.43 14.13
CA LEU A 114 -2.86 16.75 12.75
C LEU A 114 -2.73 15.50 11.88
N TYR A 115 -2.13 14.42 12.41
CA TYR A 115 -2.04 13.15 11.68
C TYR A 115 -3.41 12.51 11.40
N PHE A 116 -4.37 12.68 12.31
CA PHE A 116 -5.75 12.24 12.09
C PHE A 116 -6.41 13.03 10.96
N GLU A 117 -6.30 14.36 10.98
CA GLU A 117 -6.84 15.23 9.92
C GLU A 117 -6.24 14.88 8.54
N LEU A 118 -4.92 14.66 8.47
CA LEU A 118 -4.24 14.21 7.26
C LEU A 118 -4.75 12.85 6.75
N GLN A 119 -5.02 11.92 7.67
CA GLN A 119 -5.52 10.59 7.33
C GLN A 119 -6.98 10.65 6.85
N GLU A 120 -7.81 11.50 7.46
CA GLU A 120 -9.20 11.70 7.06
C GLU A 120 -9.30 12.30 5.65
N GLU A 121 -8.44 13.26 5.31
CA GLU A 121 -8.39 13.81 3.94
C GLU A 121 -7.96 12.74 2.93
N LEU A 122 -6.93 11.95 3.23
CA LEU A 122 -6.50 10.83 2.37
C LEU A 122 -7.59 9.76 2.24
N TRP A 123 -8.34 9.49 3.29
CA TRP A 123 -9.45 8.53 3.25
C TRP A 123 -10.56 9.00 2.30
N ASN A 124 -10.87 10.29 2.30
CA ASN A 124 -11.96 10.85 1.49
C ASN A 124 -11.56 11.12 0.04
N GLU A 125 -10.32 11.59 -0.21
CA GLU A 125 -9.89 12.09 -1.51
C GLU A 125 -8.66 11.38 -2.10
N GLY A 126 -7.93 10.60 -1.30
CA GLY A 126 -6.69 9.95 -1.72
C GLY A 126 -6.91 8.91 -2.81
N GLY A 127 -5.85 8.62 -3.58
CA GLY A 127 -5.93 7.68 -4.70
C GLY A 127 -5.71 6.21 -4.33
N TYR A 128 -5.62 5.88 -3.04
CA TYR A 128 -5.40 4.51 -2.57
C TYR A 128 -6.70 3.78 -2.26
N ILE A 129 -6.78 2.53 -2.67
CA ILE A 129 -7.84 1.59 -2.27
C ILE A 129 -7.20 0.52 -1.39
N LEU A 130 -7.32 0.65 -0.06
CA LEU A 130 -6.80 -0.33 0.88
C LEU A 130 -7.82 -1.47 1.06
N HIS A 131 -7.56 -2.60 0.43
CA HIS A 131 -8.48 -3.75 0.49
C HIS A 131 -8.08 -4.81 1.54
N SER A 132 -6.83 -4.80 2.03
CA SER A 132 -6.37 -5.79 3.01
C SER A 132 -5.13 -5.37 3.77
N PHE A 133 -4.93 -5.98 4.94
CA PHE A 133 -3.66 -6.03 5.66
C PHE A 133 -3.15 -7.47 5.61
N ALA A 134 -2.17 -7.72 4.74
CA ALA A 134 -1.68 -9.07 4.49
C ALA A 134 -0.87 -9.59 5.69
N LYS A 135 -1.24 -10.77 6.20
CA LYS A 135 -0.42 -11.50 7.17
C LYS A 135 0.74 -12.18 6.44
N ARG A 136 1.93 -12.17 7.04
CA ARG A 136 3.08 -12.93 6.54
C ARG A 136 3.48 -13.96 7.58
N PRO A 137 3.17 -15.25 7.35
CA PRO A 137 3.62 -16.31 8.23
C PRO A 137 5.11 -16.60 7.99
N ASP A 138 5.89 -16.64 9.06
CA ASP A 138 7.24 -17.18 9.03
C ASP A 138 7.21 -18.67 9.41
N VAL A 139 8.02 -19.47 8.71
CA VAL A 139 8.12 -20.91 8.95
C VAL A 139 9.59 -21.28 9.07
N ALA A 140 9.92 -21.99 10.15
CA ALA A 140 11.25 -22.55 10.38
C ALA A 140 11.12 -24.06 10.61
N HIS A 141 12.15 -24.83 10.23
CA HIS A 141 12.23 -26.25 10.58
C HIS A 141 12.25 -26.40 12.10
N VAL A 142 11.70 -27.47 12.67
CA VAL A 142 11.63 -27.69 14.14
C VAL A 142 13.00 -27.64 14.84
N ARG A 143 14.07 -27.95 14.09
CA ARG A 143 15.46 -27.84 14.55
C ARG A 143 16.04 -26.43 14.51
N VAL A 144 15.43 -25.49 13.79
CA VAL A 144 15.86 -24.10 13.77
C VAL A 144 15.16 -23.39 14.92
N GLN A 145 15.90 -23.15 16.00
CA GLN A 145 15.40 -22.52 17.21
C GLN A 145 16.01 -21.13 17.41
N GLY A 146 15.42 -20.32 18.29
CA GLY A 146 15.91 -18.96 18.57
C GLY A 146 15.63 -17.94 17.46
N VAL A 147 14.75 -18.26 16.51
CA VAL A 147 14.16 -17.29 15.58
C VAL A 147 13.25 -16.37 16.38
N ARG A 148 13.42 -15.05 16.24
CA ARG A 148 12.56 -14.06 16.91
C ARG A 148 11.29 -13.86 16.13
N ASP A 149 10.18 -13.71 16.85
CA ASP A 149 8.96 -13.18 16.26
C ASP A 149 9.20 -11.71 15.90
N GLY A 150 9.08 -11.38 14.62
CA GLY A 150 9.31 -10.03 14.10
C GLY A 150 8.16 -9.59 13.21
N VAL A 151 7.80 -8.31 13.29
CA VAL A 151 6.88 -7.70 12.33
C VAL A 151 7.69 -7.27 11.11
N PRO A 152 7.25 -7.61 9.87
CA PRO A 152 7.97 -7.16 8.69
C PRO A 152 8.27 -5.67 8.66
N GLY A 153 9.55 -5.34 8.49
CA GLY A 153 10.07 -3.96 8.53
C GLY A 153 10.63 -3.50 9.88
N THR A 154 10.70 -4.37 10.91
CA THR A 154 11.37 -4.08 12.19
C THR A 154 12.72 -4.80 12.34
N ASP A 155 13.54 -4.37 13.31
CA ASP A 155 14.86 -4.96 13.60
C ASP A 155 14.83 -6.44 14.01
N ASP A 156 13.68 -6.95 14.45
CA ASP A 156 13.51 -8.36 14.82
C ASP A 156 13.13 -9.23 13.60
N TRP A 157 12.61 -8.64 12.53
CA TRP A 157 12.22 -9.39 11.33
C TRP A 157 13.46 -9.80 10.52
N ALA A 158 13.52 -11.08 10.14
CA ALA A 158 14.68 -11.70 9.49
C ALA A 158 16.00 -11.53 10.27
N ASN A 159 15.92 -11.38 11.59
CA ASN A 159 17.10 -11.29 12.45
C ASN A 159 17.54 -12.67 12.96
N PHE A 160 18.64 -13.17 12.40
CA PHE A 160 19.17 -14.50 12.72
C PHE A 160 20.24 -14.51 13.82
N THR A 161 20.47 -13.38 14.50
CA THR A 161 21.56 -13.27 15.50
C THR A 161 21.38 -14.19 16.71
N THR A 162 20.15 -14.61 17.00
CA THR A 162 19.83 -15.56 18.08
C THR A 162 19.47 -16.96 17.57
N THR A 163 19.54 -17.18 16.26
CA THR A 163 19.11 -18.43 15.64
C THR A 163 20.19 -19.51 15.72
N TRP A 164 19.79 -20.74 16.07
CA TRP A 164 20.68 -21.91 16.18
C TRP A 164 19.99 -23.20 15.73
N LEU A 165 20.79 -24.24 15.48
CA LEU A 165 20.31 -25.57 15.09
C LEU A 165 20.33 -26.53 16.29
N ALA A 166 19.17 -27.02 16.68
CA ALA A 166 18.99 -28.09 17.62
C ALA A 166 19.32 -29.44 17.01
N GLU A 167 19.82 -30.35 17.85
CA GLU A 167 20.13 -31.74 17.49
C GLU A 167 18.86 -32.52 17.05
#